data_AF-A0A660RMD8-F1
#
_entry.id   AF-A0A660RMD8-F1
#
_cell.length_a   1.000
_cell.length_b   1.000
_cell.length_c   1.000
_cell.angle_alpha   90.00
_cell.angle_beta   90.00
_cell.angle_gamma   90.00
#
_symmetry.space_group_name_H-M   'P 1'
#
loop_
_entity.id
_entity.type
_entity.pdbx_description
1 polymer ?
#
loop_
_entity_poly.entity_id
_entity_poly.type
_entity_poly.pdbx_seq_one_letter_code
_entity_poly.pdbx_strand_id
1 'polypeptide(L)' 'NNRDLTTLKVDINQSLKMFSLIPSNIPVIAESGYNKNKEIKELRKRGFKGVLIGTSLVKSINPKEKLKELIKEVI' A
#
# COMPACT_ATOMS: atom_id res chain seq x y z
N ASN A 1 -6.24 3.51 -5.23
CA ASN A 1 -5.32 2.99 -6.26
C ASN A 1 -4.35 4.05 -6.79
N ASN A 2 -3.04 3.78 -6.76
CA ASN A 2 -1.97 4.66 -7.26
C ASN A 2 -1.60 4.46 -8.72
N ARG A 3 -2.21 3.49 -9.41
CA ARG A 3 -1.96 3.22 -10.83
C ARG A 3 -2.97 3.95 -11.68
N ASP A 4 -2.47 4.78 -12.58
CA ASP A 4 -3.26 5.30 -13.68
C ASP A 4 -3.58 4.16 -14.67
N LEU A 5 -4.85 3.90 -14.94
CA LEU A 5 -5.25 2.73 -15.75
C LEU A 5 -5.03 2.93 -17.26
N THR A 6 -4.85 4.17 -17.72
CA THR A 6 -4.63 4.50 -19.12
C THR A 6 -3.14 4.40 -19.48
N THR A 7 -2.28 4.93 -18.61
CA THR A 7 -0.82 5.04 -18.82
C THR A 7 -0.02 3.98 -18.06
N LEU A 8 -0.66 3.27 -17.13
CA LEU A 8 -0.07 2.29 -16.22
C LEU A 8 1.02 2.84 -15.28
N LYS A 9 1.24 4.16 -15.28
CA LYS A 9 2.16 4.83 -14.38
C LYS A 9 1.67 4.72 -12.94
N VAL A 10 2.60 4.62 -12.01
CA VAL A 10 2.31 4.47 -10.58
C VAL A 10 2.88 5.68 -9.84
N ASP A 11 2.03 6.39 -9.09
CA ASP A 11 2.43 7.47 -8.18
C ASP A 11 1.84 7.24 -6.79
N ILE A 12 2.70 6.89 -5.83
CA ILE A 12 2.28 6.61 -4.45
C ILE A 12 1.74 7.84 -3.71
N ASN A 13 2.03 9.06 -4.21
CA ASN A 13 1.53 10.29 -3.62
C ASN A 13 0.03 10.48 -3.89
N GLN A 14 -0.52 9.78 -4.89
CA GLN A 14 -1.95 9.85 -5.21
C GLN A 14 -2.81 9.42 -4.02
N SER A 15 -2.49 8.28 -3.38
CA SER A 15 -3.20 7.82 -2.19
C SER A 15 -3.12 8.84 -1.05
N LEU A 16 -1.98 9.54 -0.89
CA LEU A 16 -1.82 10.54 0.17
C LEU A 16 -2.70 11.77 -0.07
N LYS A 17 -2.78 12.25 -1.31
CA LYS A 17 -3.65 13.37 -1.71
C LYS A 17 -5.14 13.02 -1.53
N MET A 18 -5.52 11.79 -1.86
CA MET A 18 -6.91 11.35 -1.71
C MET A 18 -7.30 11.13 -0.26
N PHE A 19 -6.39 10.61 0.57
CA PHE A 19 -6.67 10.32 1.98
C PHE A 19 -7.15 11.55 2.75
N SER A 20 -6.59 12.74 2.49
CA SER A 20 -7.02 13.98 3.15
C SER A 20 -8.43 14.44 2.78
N LEU A 21 -9.01 13.90 1.72
CA LEU A 21 -10.37 14.24 1.25
C LEU A 21 -11.43 13.23 1.72
N ILE A 22 -11.01 12.10 2.28
CA ILE A 22 -11.91 11.02 2.68
C ILE A 22 -12.35 11.26 4.14
N PRO A 23 -13.66 11.18 4.44
CA PRO A 23 -14.17 11.20 5.80
C PRO A 23 -13.49 10.18 6.72
N SER A 24 -13.17 10.59 7.95
CA SER A 24 -12.36 9.80 8.90
C SER A 24 -12.99 8.47 9.33
N ASN A 25 -14.30 8.31 9.16
CA ASN A 25 -15.04 7.09 9.47
C ASN A 25 -14.96 6.03 8.36
N ILE A 26 -14.43 6.36 7.18
CA ILE A 26 -14.35 5.45 6.04
C ILE A 26 -13.01 4.71 6.07
N PRO A 27 -12.98 3.37 6.07
CA PRO A 27 -11.75 2.61 5.98
C PRO A 27 -11.10 2.80 4.60
N VAL A 28 -9.84 3.22 4.57
CA VAL A 28 -9.10 3.45 3.32
C VAL A 28 -8.04 2.37 3.11
N ILE A 29 -8.04 1.78 1.91
CA ILE A 29 -7.02 0.84 1.44
C ILE A 29 -6.16 1.53 0.39
N ALA A 30 -4.83 1.47 0.57
CA ALA A 30 -3.89 1.93 -0.44
C ALA A 30 -3.54 0.79 -1.40
N GLU A 31 -3.45 1.06 -2.70
CA GLU A 31 -3.20 0.01 -3.71
C GLU A 31 -2.17 0.49 -4.72
N SER A 32 -1.39 -0.45 -5.26
CA SER A 32 -0.32 -0.23 -6.25
C SER A 32 0.88 0.57 -5.72
N GLY A 33 2.09 0.12 -6.05
CA GLY A 33 3.33 0.86 -5.78
C GLY A 33 3.98 0.64 -4.41
N TYR A 34 3.40 -0.21 -3.56
CA TYR A 34 3.97 -0.53 -2.23
C TYR A 34 4.68 -1.87 -2.24
N ASN A 35 5.96 -1.88 -1.84
CA ASN A 35 6.78 -3.09 -1.80
C ASN A 35 7.83 -3.13 -0.67
N LYS A 36 7.80 -2.13 0.22
CA LYS A 36 8.70 -2.05 1.39
C LYS A 36 7.91 -1.88 2.68
N ASN A 37 8.41 -2.51 3.74
CA ASN A 37 7.87 -2.37 5.10
C ASN A 37 7.71 -0.90 5.54
N LYS A 38 8.72 -0.06 5.26
CA LYS A 38 8.69 1.37 5.63
C LYS A 38 7.47 2.10 5.07
N GLU A 39 7.07 1.78 3.84
CA GLU A 39 5.95 2.44 3.17
C GLU A 39 4.63 2.06 3.84
N ILE A 40 4.50 0.78 4.20
CA ILE A 40 3.33 0.24 4.89
C ILE A 40 3.22 0.81 6.32
N LYS A 41 4.34 0.95 7.02
CA LYS A 41 4.39 1.62 8.34
C LYS A 41 3.90 3.06 8.24
N GLU A 42 4.34 3.82 7.24
CA GLU A 42 3.90 5.20 7.04
C GLU A 42 2.40 5.31 6.70
N LEU A 43 1.86 4.39 5.90
CA LEU A 43 0.41 4.31 5.66
C LEU A 43 -0.37 4.07 6.95
N ARG A 44 0.08 3.10 7.77
CA ARG A 44 -0.57 2.79 9.05
C ARG A 44 -0.56 4.00 9.99
N LYS A 45 0.58 4.69 10.13
CA LYS A 45 0.70 5.92 10.94
C LYS A 45 -0.26 7.02 10.49
N ARG A 46 -0.49 7.14 9.18
CA ARG A 46 -1.41 8.12 8.59
C ARG A 46 -2.88 7.76 8.78
N GLY A 47 -3.21 6.53 9.17
CA GLY A 47 -4.58 6.09 9.43
C GLY A 47 -5.21 5.26 8.32
N PHE A 48 -4.45 4.88 7.29
CA PHE A 48 -4.91 3.86 6.33
C PHE A 48 -5.20 2.55 7.06
N LYS A 49 -6.28 1.87 6.66
CA LYS A 49 -6.71 0.61 7.28
C LYS A 49 -6.05 -0.61 6.65
N GLY A 50 -5.46 -0.47 5.46
CA GLY A 50 -4.73 -1.56 4.84
C GLY A 50 -4.05 -1.18 3.53
N VAL A 51 -3.38 -2.16 2.95
CA VAL A 51 -2.69 -2.06 1.66
C VAL A 51 -2.96 -3.32 0.84
N LEU A 52 -3.18 -3.18 -0.46
CA LEU A 52 -3.26 -4.29 -1.41
C LEU A 52 -1.94 -4.43 -2.17
N ILE A 53 -1.30 -5.59 -2.06
CA ILE A 53 0.00 -5.89 -2.68
C ILE A 53 -0.12 -7.14 -3.54
N GLY A 54 0.02 -6.99 -4.86
CA GLY A 54 0.00 -8.10 -5.81
C GLY A 54 1.40 -8.46 -6.31
N THR A 55 1.92 -7.66 -7.25
CA THR A 55 3.16 -7.96 -8.00
C THR A 55 4.34 -8.37 -7.13
N SER A 56 4.57 -7.69 -6.00
CA SER A 56 5.70 -8.01 -5.12
C SER A 56 5.58 -9.38 -4.43
N LEU A 57 4.36 -9.85 -4.16
CA LEU A 57 4.12 -11.16 -3.55
C LEU A 57 4.15 -12.24 -4.63
N VAL A 58 3.45 -12.04 -5.74
CA VAL A 58 3.34 -13.02 -6.84
C VAL A 58 4.70 -13.29 -7.49
N LYS A 59 5.57 -12.29 -7.62
CA LYS A 59 6.91 -12.46 -8.20
C LYS A 59 7.96 -12.96 -7.19
N SER A 60 7.63 -13.09 -5.90
CA SER A 60 8.59 -13.54 -4.90
C SER A 60 8.79 -15.05 -4.99
N ILE A 61 10.04 -15.50 -4.86
CA ILE A 61 10.39 -16.94 -4.74
C ILE A 61 9.68 -17.54 -3.51
N ASN A 62 9.55 -16.76 -2.43
CA ASN A 62 8.88 -17.17 -1.22
C ASN A 62 7.88 -16.07 -0.78
N PRO A 63 6.61 -16.15 -1.21
CA PRO A 63 5.59 -15.17 -0.85
C PRO A 63 5.35 -15.04 0.66
N LYS A 64 5.52 -16.14 1.41
CA LYS A 64 5.38 -16.15 2.87
C LYS A 64 6.43 -15.28 3.54
N GLU A 65 7.70 -15.47 3.19
CA GLU A 65 8.79 -14.66 3.74
C GLU A 65 8.71 -13.21 3.27
N LYS A 66 8.31 -12.97 2.01
CA LYS A 66 8.09 -11.60 1.53
C LYS A 66 6.95 -10.90 2.29
N LEU A 67 5.85 -11.61 2.56
CA LEU A 67 4.77 -11.07 3.37
C LEU A 67 5.24 -10.72 4.78
N LYS A 68 5.99 -11.62 5.44
CA LYS A 68 6.59 -11.35 6.77
C LYS A 68 7.47 -10.11 6.76
N GLU A 69 8.33 -9.95 5.75
CA GLU A 69 9.16 -8.75 5.58
C GLU A 69 8.29 -7.49 5.49
N LEU A 70 7.24 -7.52 4.67
CA LEU A 70 6.34 -6.38 4.45
C LEU A 70 5.58 -5.98 5.72
N ILE A 71 5.12 -6.93 6.53
CA ILE A 71 4.29 -6.66 7.72
C ILE A 71 5.05 -6.60 9.05
N LYS A 72 6.38 -6.81 9.04
CA LYS A 72 7.21 -6.79 10.24
C LYS A 72 7.01 -5.49 11.03
N GLU A 73 6.69 -5.58 12.33
CA GLU A 73 6.45 -4.43 13.21
C GLU A 73 5.33 -3.48 12.71
N VAL A 74 4.48 -3.94 11.80
CA VAL A 74 3.23 -3.27 11.38
C VAL A 74 2.06 -3.88 12.13
N ILE A 75 2.10 -5.19 12.37
CA ILE A 75 1.12 -6.00 13.09
C ILE A 75 1.77 -6.51 14.37
#